data_AF-A0A4R0R0I4-F1
#
_entry.id   AF-A0A4R0R0I4-F1
#
_cell.length_a   1.000
_cell.length_b   1.000
_cell.length_c   1.000
_cell.angle_alpha   90.00
_cell.angle_beta   90.00
_cell.angle_gamma   90.00
#
_symmetry.space_group_name_H-M   'P 1'
#
loop_
_entity.id
_entity.type
_entity.pdbx_description
1 polymer ?
#
loop_
_entity_poly.entity_id
_entity_poly.type
_entity_poly.pdbx_seq_one_letter_code
_entity_poly.pdbx_strand_id
1 'polypeptide(L)' 'MTITAAPSTRAPEDTLIDALRGCRHQEALLDLRDHLLQNPSNPPLFDWICQLLVARRISRGLAARLLSQLHSAVLER' A
#
# COMPACT_ATOMS: atom_id res chain seq x y z
N MET A 1 21.95 -28.15 8.04
CA MET A 1 21.30 -27.19 7.12
C MET A 1 20.53 -26.20 7.97
N THR A 2 21.00 -24.96 8.07
CA THR A 2 20.43 -23.91 8.92
C THR A 2 19.40 -23.11 8.12
N ILE A 3 18.16 -23.04 8.61
CA ILE A 3 17.22 -21.97 8.26
C ILE A 3 16.66 -21.43 9.57
N THR A 4 17.42 -20.54 10.20
CA THR A 4 16.88 -19.62 11.20
C THR A 4 16.36 -18.42 10.42
N ALA A 5 15.06 -18.42 10.14
CA ALA A 5 14.38 -17.26 9.58
C ALA A 5 14.45 -16.11 10.61
N ALA A 6 15.04 -14.99 10.20
CA ALA A 6 15.17 -13.77 10.99
C ALA A 6 13.78 -13.28 11.48
N PRO A 7 13.71 -12.59 12.64
CA PRO A 7 12.46 -12.09 13.19
C PRO A 7 11.83 -11.15 12.17
N SER A 8 10.67 -11.52 11.64
CA SER A 8 9.96 -10.69 10.67
C SER A 8 9.61 -9.38 11.36
N THR A 9 10.24 -8.28 10.96
CA THR A 9 9.87 -6.89 11.26
C THR A 9 8.51 -6.59 10.62
N ARG A 10 7.47 -7.34 10.98
CA ARG A 10 6.18 -7.42 10.28
C ARG A 10 5.17 -6.38 10.80
N ALA A 11 5.62 -5.42 11.61
CA ALA A 11 4.79 -4.35 12.14
C ALA A 11 4.47 -3.20 11.15
N PRO A 12 5.33 -2.81 10.18
CA PRO A 12 5.01 -1.72 9.25
C PRO A 12 4.20 -2.19 8.02
N GLU A 13 4.51 -3.37 7.46
CA GLU A 13 3.83 -3.89 6.26
C GLU A 13 2.38 -4.31 6.55
N ASP A 14 2.13 -5.08 7.61
CA ASP A 14 0.77 -5.51 7.98
C ASP A 14 -0.12 -4.31 8.34
N THR A 15 0.42 -3.32 9.06
CA THR A 15 -0.30 -2.08 9.40
C THR A 15 -0.69 -1.29 8.15
N LEU A 16 0.20 -1.21 7.16
CA LEU A 16 -0.11 -0.60 5.87
C LEU A 16 -1.20 -1.38 5.13
N ILE A 17 -1.10 -2.70 5.09
CA ILE A 17 -2.10 -3.55 4.43
C ILE A 17 -3.47 -3.34 5.08
N ASP A 18 -3.53 -3.23 6.42
CA ASP A 18 -4.76 -2.95 7.14
C ASP A 18 -5.32 -1.55 6.81
N ALA A 19 -4.46 -0.52 6.81
CA ALA A 19 -4.84 0.83 6.40
C ALA A 19 -5.39 0.86 4.95
N LEU A 20 -4.73 0.16 4.02
CA LEU A 20 -5.19 0.02 2.63
C LEU A 20 -6.52 -0.71 2.52
N ARG A 21 -6.77 -1.73 3.37
CA ARG A 21 -8.07 -2.41 3.46
C ARG A 21 -9.16 -1.48 4.04
N GLY A 22 -8.79 -0.62 4.98
CA GLY A 22 -9.64 0.41 5.58
C GLY A 22 -10.01 1.54 4.62
N CYS A 23 -9.19 1.82 3.60
CA CYS A 23 -9.46 2.82 2.58
C CYS A 23 -10.60 2.39 1.65
N ARG A 24 -11.85 2.72 2.02
CA ARG A 24 -13.05 2.48 1.21
C ARG A 24 -13.33 3.59 0.20
N HIS A 25 -12.95 4.82 0.53
CA HIS A 25 -13.17 6.01 -0.30
C HIS A 25 -11.84 6.55 -0.82
N GLN A 26 -11.89 7.24 -1.97
CA GLN A 26 -10.73 7.83 -2.63
C GLN A 26 -10.05 8.89 -1.74
N GLU A 27 -10.82 9.67 -0.98
CA GLU A 27 -10.29 10.67 -0.04
C GLU A 27 -9.39 10.06 1.04
N ALA A 28 -9.83 8.98 1.69
CA ALA A 28 -9.04 8.28 2.71
C ALA A 28 -7.74 7.71 2.13
N LEU A 29 -7.76 7.29 0.86
CA LEU A 29 -6.59 6.80 0.18
C LEU A 29 -5.60 7.93 -0.17
N LEU A 30 -6.11 9.10 -0.53
CA LEU A 30 -5.29 10.27 -0.80
C LEU A 30 -4.68 10.86 0.47
N ASP A 31 -5.42 10.85 1.57
CA ASP A 31 -4.93 11.23 2.90
C ASP A 31 -3.78 10.30 3.34
N LEU A 32 -3.98 8.99 3.20
CA LEU A 32 -2.92 8.01 3.46
C LEU A 32 -1.69 8.24 2.56
N ARG A 33 -1.90 8.53 1.27
CA ARG A 33 -0.81 8.86 0.34
C ARG A 33 -0.03 10.08 0.81
N ASP A 34 -0.72 11.16 1.17
CA ASP A 34 -0.09 12.41 1.61
C ASP A 34 0.68 12.22 2.91
N HIS A 35 0.08 11.52 3.87
CA HIS A 35 0.73 11.16 5.12
C HIS A 35 2.01 10.32 4.90
N LEU A 36 1.99 9.39 3.94
CA LEU A 36 3.18 8.61 3.60
C LEU A 36 4.25 9.43 2.87
N LEU A 37 3.86 10.42 2.07
CA LEU A 37 4.76 11.35 1.37
C LEU A 37 5.48 12.31 2.34
N GLN A 38 4.96 12.53 3.55
CA GLN A 38 5.65 13.31 4.59
C GLN A 38 7.02 12.72 4.96
N ASN A 39 7.24 11.42 4.71
CA ASN A 39 8.54 10.78 4.86
C ASN A 39 9.18 10.56 3.47
N PRO A 40 10.25 11.28 3.12
CA PRO A 40 10.87 11.21 1.80
C PRO A 40 11.58 9.87 1.51
N SER A 41 11.75 9.01 2.53
CA SER A 41 12.29 7.66 2.34
C SER A 41 11.24 6.66 1.85
N ASN A 42 9.95 7.02 1.91
CA ASN A 42 8.88 6.14 1.48
C ASN A 42 8.74 6.16 -0.05
N PRO A 43 8.64 4.99 -0.70
CA PRO A 43 8.30 4.94 -2.11
C PRO A 43 6.85 5.43 -2.31
N PRO A 44 6.51 5.87 -3.54
CA PRO A 44 5.16 6.31 -3.85
C PRO A 44 4.14 5.18 -3.61
N LEU A 45 2.94 5.55 -3.14
CA LEU A 45 1.89 4.59 -2.76
C LEU A 45 1.56 3.57 -3.88
N PHE A 46 1.62 4.02 -5.13
CA PHE A 46 1.44 3.16 -6.31
C PHE A 46 2.43 1.99 -6.31
N ASP A 47 3.72 2.27 -6.08
CA ASP A 47 4.78 1.27 -6.09
C ASP A 47 4.60 0.28 -4.94
N TRP A 48 4.21 0.77 -3.76
CA TRP A 48 3.84 -0.08 -2.62
C TRP A 48 2.69 -1.04 -2.92
N ILE A 49 1.61 -0.56 -3.53
CA ILE A 49 0.48 -1.43 -3.90
C ILE A 49 0.94 -2.49 -4.92
N CYS A 50 1.77 -2.11 -5.89
CA CYS A 50 2.36 -3.05 -6.86
C CYS A 50 3.25 -4.10 -6.19
N GLN A 51 4.14 -3.70 -5.26
CA GLN A 51 4.97 -4.62 -4.49
C GLN A 51 4.14 -5.59 -3.65
N LEU A 52 3.12 -5.09 -2.94
CA LEU A 52 2.20 -5.92 -2.14
C LEU A 52 1.42 -6.92 -3.01
N LEU A 53 1.04 -6.52 -4.22
CA LEU A 53 0.38 -7.40 -5.17
C LEU A 53 1.31 -8.52 -5.68
N VAL A 54 2.54 -8.18 -6.05
CA VAL A 54 3.57 -9.15 -6.48
C VAL A 54 3.90 -10.11 -5.33
N ALA A 55 4.02 -9.59 -4.11
CA ALA A 55 4.25 -10.36 -2.89
C ALA A 55 3.01 -11.18 -2.42
N ARG A 56 1.88 -11.07 -3.13
CA ARG A 56 0.60 -11.74 -2.81
C ARG A 56 0.09 -11.44 -1.40
N ARG A 57 0.41 -10.25 -0.87
CA ARG A 57 -0.02 -9.77 0.45
C ARG A 57 -1.42 -9.15 0.42
N ILE A 58 -1.85 -8.69 -0.75
CA ILE A 58 -3.19 -8.16 -1.03
C ILE A 58 -3.87 -8.94 -2.15
N SER A 59 -5.21 -8.90 -2.18
CA SER A 59 -5.97 -9.53 -3.26
C SER A 59 -5.89 -8.70 -4.55
N ARG A 60 -5.97 -9.36 -5.70
CA ARG A 60 -5.99 -8.71 -7.02
C ARG A 60 -7.10 -7.68 -7.15
N GLY A 61 -8.28 -7.99 -6.59
CA GLY A 61 -9.43 -7.07 -6.59
C GLY A 61 -9.19 -5.82 -5.74
N LEU A 62 -8.53 -5.98 -4.58
CA LEU A 62 -8.17 -4.84 -3.74
C LEU A 62 -7.13 -3.96 -4.43
N ALA A 63 -6.08 -4.55 -4.98
CA ALA A 63 -5.08 -3.82 -5.75
C ALA A 63 -5.71 -3.07 -6.93
N ALA A 64 -6.54 -3.73 -7.73
CA ALA A 64 -7.22 -3.10 -8.87
C ALA A 64 -8.08 -1.90 -8.43
N ARG A 65 -8.82 -2.01 -7.31
CA ARG A 65 -9.62 -0.91 -6.79
C ARG A 65 -8.76 0.27 -6.37
N LEU A 66 -7.72 0.04 -5.56
CA LEU A 66 -6.84 1.10 -5.06
C LEU A 66 -6.09 1.79 -6.20
N LEU A 67 -5.56 1.03 -7.16
CA LEU A 67 -4.86 1.56 -8.32
C LEU A 67 -5.79 2.38 -9.22
N SER A 68 -7.03 1.93 -9.41
CA SER A 68 -8.03 2.68 -10.18
C SER A 68 -8.42 3.99 -9.49
N GLN A 69 -8.60 3.97 -8.16
CA GLN A 69 -8.87 5.17 -7.37
C GLN A 69 -7.71 6.16 -7.39
N LEU A 70 -6.47 5.67 -7.31
CA LEU A 70 -5.26 6.48 -7.47
C LEU A 70 -5.18 7.11 -8.86
N HIS A 71 -5.45 6.33 -9.90
CA HIS A 71 -5.37 6.81 -11.28
C HIS A 71 -6.43 7.87 -11.57
N SER A 72 -7.68 7.65 -11.14
CA SER A 72 -8.75 8.67 -11.25
C SER A 72 -8.36 9.96 -10.55
N ALA A 73 -7.82 9.86 -9.33
CA ALA A 73 -7.42 11.04 -8.55
C ALA A 73 -6.31 11.87 -9.20
N VAL A 74 -5.46 11.24 -10.01
CA VAL A 74 -4.39 11.92 -10.75
C VAL A 74 -4.93 12.56 -12.03
N LEU A 75 -5.91 11.95 -12.68
CA LEU A 75 -6.54 12.49 -13.89
C LEU A 75 -7.47 13.68 -13.63
N GLU A 76 -8.02 13.79 -12.42
CA GLU A 76 -8.93 14.87 -12.02
C GLU A 76 -8.20 16.13 -11.48
N ARG A 77 -6.85 16.15 -11.54
CA ARG A 77 -6.01 17.30 -11.18
C ARG A 77 -5.32 17.90 -12.40
#